data_AF-A0A945BEJ9-F1
#
_entry.id   AF-A0A945BEJ9-F1
#
_cell.length_a   1.000
_cell.length_b   1.000
_cell.length_c   1.000
_cell.angle_alpha   90.00
_cell.angle_beta   90.00
_cell.angle_gamma   90.00
#
_symmetry.space_group_name_H-M   'P 1'
#
loop_
_entity.id
_entity.type
_entity.pdbx_description
1 polymer ?
#
loop_
_entity_poly.entity_id
_entity_poly.type
_entity_poly.pdbx_seq_one_letter_code
_entity_poly.pdbx_strand_id
1 'polypeptide(L)'
;MKTENYLDSTYLKTASEAELSEEDNQMNVIKIIKEAIKYNFKLVMIRPRYIDLAKSLIAEADSKVLVGTVIDFPMGNGTTSRKMEESREVISLGADDLDYVCDYNIFKQQRFEKFDKDIIEGTRLGKENDKTVKWIIETGALSKEEIRNITKRIANLVSENFPDFQEKVFIKTSTGYYGGFGATLSDVKMMKSVSGKLPIKASGGVSNYMEFTQMVEAGATRIGTSKALSIYLQTSHNEL
;
A
#
# COMPACT_ATOMS: atom_id res chain seq x y z
N MET A 1 -20.33 -2.51 -8.11
CA MET A 1 -18.99 -2.21 -7.58
C MET A 1 -18.07 -2.02 -8.77
N LYS A 2 -17.30 -0.92 -8.85
CA LYS A 2 -16.34 -0.71 -9.96
C LYS A 2 -14.98 -1.25 -9.55
N THR A 3 -14.59 -2.42 -10.05
CA THR A 3 -13.37 -3.16 -9.66
C THR A 3 -12.11 -2.29 -9.78
N GLU A 4 -12.00 -1.52 -10.85
CA GLU A 4 -10.89 -0.62 -11.14
C GLU A 4 -10.61 0.39 -10.01
N ASN A 5 -11.64 0.82 -9.28
CA ASN A 5 -11.51 1.78 -8.17
C ASN A 5 -10.85 1.19 -6.92
N TYR A 6 -10.73 -0.13 -6.84
CA TYR A 6 -10.09 -0.84 -5.73
C TYR A 6 -8.65 -1.27 -6.05
N LEU A 7 -8.28 -1.31 -7.32
CA LEU A 7 -7.03 -1.93 -7.76
C LEU A 7 -5.85 -0.94 -7.71
N ASP A 8 -4.86 -1.28 -6.88
CA ASP A 8 -3.53 -0.70 -6.91
C ASP A 8 -2.62 -1.68 -7.69
N SER A 9 -2.36 -1.38 -8.97
CA SER A 9 -1.48 -2.19 -9.83
C SER A 9 -0.04 -2.09 -9.33
N THR A 10 0.52 -3.20 -8.84
CA THR A 10 1.75 -3.16 -8.04
C THR A 10 2.91 -3.88 -8.72
N TYR A 11 4.04 -3.17 -8.86
CA TYR A 11 5.32 -3.77 -9.23
C TYR A 11 6.46 -3.10 -8.46
N LEU A 12 6.99 -3.82 -7.48
CA LEU A 12 8.04 -3.33 -6.57
C LEU A 12 9.35 -4.11 -6.72
N LYS A 13 9.45 -5.07 -7.65
CA LYS A 13 10.69 -5.83 -7.83
C LYS A 13 11.82 -4.95 -8.32
N THR A 14 13.01 -5.14 -7.75
CA THR A 14 14.25 -4.66 -8.37
C THR A 14 14.61 -5.55 -9.57
N ALA A 15 15.49 -5.08 -10.44
CA ALA A 15 15.96 -5.88 -11.58
C ALA A 15 16.58 -7.21 -11.11
N SER A 16 17.37 -7.16 -10.03
CA SER A 16 17.93 -8.36 -9.40
C SER A 16 16.85 -9.31 -8.85
N GLU A 17 15.83 -8.80 -8.15
CA GLU A 17 14.70 -9.61 -7.63
C GLU A 17 13.81 -10.21 -8.75
N ALA A 18 13.84 -9.59 -9.93
CA ALA A 18 13.12 -10.04 -11.11
C ALA A 18 13.96 -10.93 -12.03
N GLU A 19 15.28 -11.06 -11.78
CA GLU A 19 16.25 -11.72 -12.67
C GLU A 19 16.25 -11.11 -14.08
N LEU A 20 16.22 -9.77 -14.15
CA LEU A 20 16.15 -8.99 -15.39
C LEU A 20 17.29 -7.97 -15.48
N SER A 21 17.52 -7.45 -16.69
CA SER A 21 18.27 -6.21 -16.89
C SER A 21 17.52 -5.02 -16.27
N GLU A 22 18.21 -3.91 -16.03
CA GLU A 22 17.53 -2.68 -15.56
C GLU A 22 16.57 -2.13 -16.64
N GLU A 23 16.92 -2.28 -17.93
CA GLU A 23 16.05 -1.93 -19.04
C GLU A 23 14.76 -2.77 -19.05
N ASP A 24 14.86 -4.10 -18.97
CA ASP A 24 13.70 -5.00 -18.97
C ASP A 24 12.84 -4.79 -17.72
N ASN A 25 13.47 -4.52 -16.57
CA ASN A 25 12.75 -4.21 -15.34
C ASN A 25 11.99 -2.88 -15.46
N GLN A 26 12.59 -1.86 -16.07
CA GLN A 26 11.90 -0.61 -16.38
C GLN A 26 10.75 -0.81 -17.36
N MET A 27 10.89 -1.69 -18.35
CA MET A 27 9.81 -2.03 -19.28
C MET A 27 8.60 -2.67 -18.57
N ASN A 28 8.82 -3.50 -17.54
CA ASN A 28 7.73 -4.00 -16.69
C ASN A 28 7.01 -2.87 -15.95
N VAL A 29 7.75 -1.88 -15.45
CA VAL A 29 7.16 -0.71 -14.79
C VAL A 29 6.31 0.11 -15.77
N ILE A 30 6.85 0.41 -16.96
CA ILE A 30 6.12 1.13 -18.02
C ILE A 30 4.84 0.37 -18.39
N LYS A 31 4.92 -0.96 -18.51
CA LYS A 31 3.78 -1.80 -18.83
C LYS A 31 2.66 -1.64 -17.80
N ILE A 32 2.94 -1.75 -16.50
CA ILE A 32 1.88 -1.66 -15.48
C ILE A 32 1.30 -0.24 -15.37
N ILE A 33 2.09 0.81 -15.66
CA ILE A 33 1.61 2.19 -15.74
C ILE A 33 0.61 2.34 -16.90
N LYS A 34 0.98 1.86 -18.10
CA LYS A 34 0.12 1.91 -19.28
C LYS A 34 -1.15 1.08 -19.11
N GLU A 35 -1.08 -0.07 -18.45
CA GLU A 35 -2.25 -0.87 -18.09
C GLU A 35 -3.16 -0.12 -17.12
N ALA A 36 -2.61 0.48 -16.06
CA ALA A 36 -3.38 1.26 -15.10
C ALA A 36 -4.09 2.46 -15.75
N ILE A 37 -3.40 3.17 -16.66
CA ILE A 37 -3.99 4.26 -17.46
C ILE A 37 -5.12 3.74 -18.34
N LYS A 38 -4.86 2.69 -19.13
CA LYS A 38 -5.82 2.15 -20.09
C LYS A 38 -7.12 1.68 -19.42
N TYR A 39 -7.04 1.10 -18.24
CA TYR A 39 -8.19 0.52 -17.52
C TYR A 39 -8.65 1.36 -16.33
N ASN A 40 -8.16 2.60 -16.21
CA ASN A 40 -8.53 3.54 -15.14
C ASN A 40 -8.42 2.93 -13.73
N PHE A 41 -7.37 2.16 -13.47
CA PHE A 41 -7.10 1.65 -12.13
C PHE A 41 -6.87 2.81 -11.16
N LYS A 42 -7.18 2.57 -9.89
CA LYS A 42 -7.06 3.59 -8.86
C LYS A 42 -5.64 4.15 -8.76
N LEU A 43 -4.65 3.27 -8.84
CA LEU A 43 -3.25 3.61 -8.56
C LEU A 43 -2.27 2.64 -9.21
N VAL A 44 -1.07 3.12 -9.53
CA VAL A 44 0.14 2.33 -9.79
C VAL A 44 1.10 2.42 -8.59
N MET A 45 1.52 1.27 -8.04
CA MET A 45 2.42 1.17 -6.89
C MET A 45 3.81 0.73 -7.35
N ILE A 46 4.77 1.65 -7.29
CA ILE A 46 6.11 1.51 -7.87
C ILE A 46 7.19 2.05 -6.93
N ARG A 47 8.45 1.65 -7.15
CA ARG A 47 9.59 2.17 -6.36
C ARG A 47 9.86 3.65 -6.64
N PRO A 48 10.45 4.39 -5.68
CA PRO A 48 10.70 5.84 -5.79
C PRO A 48 11.34 6.29 -7.10
N ARG A 49 12.34 5.56 -7.59
CA ARG A 49 13.08 5.88 -8.83
C ARG A 49 12.23 5.97 -10.10
N TYR A 50 10.99 5.48 -10.09
CA TYR A 50 10.10 5.48 -11.25
C TYR A 50 8.96 6.49 -11.13
N ILE A 51 8.90 7.31 -10.07
CA ILE A 51 7.81 8.28 -9.86
C ILE A 51 7.76 9.28 -11.01
N ASP A 52 8.88 9.92 -11.36
CA ASP A 52 8.92 10.94 -12.43
C ASP A 52 8.47 10.37 -13.78
N LEU A 53 8.90 9.15 -14.10
CA LEU A 53 8.47 8.41 -15.29
C LEU A 53 6.95 8.19 -15.28
N ALA A 54 6.39 7.74 -14.16
CA ALA A 54 4.96 7.49 -14.04
C ALA A 54 4.14 8.79 -14.14
N LYS A 55 4.54 9.87 -13.45
CA LYS A 55 3.85 11.16 -13.52
C LYS A 55 3.87 11.71 -14.93
N SER A 56 4.99 11.58 -15.66
CA SER A 56 5.10 12.02 -17.05
C SER A 56 4.14 11.27 -17.98
N LEU A 57 4.12 9.93 -17.91
CA LEU A 57 3.23 9.09 -18.74
C LEU A 57 1.74 9.30 -18.41
N ILE A 58 1.40 9.50 -17.14
CA ILE A 58 0.03 9.75 -16.70
C ILE A 58 -0.45 11.12 -17.19
N ALA A 59 0.40 12.15 -17.13
CA ALA A 59 0.10 13.48 -17.62
C ALA A 59 -0.05 13.52 -19.15
N GLU A 60 0.84 12.85 -19.90
CA GLU A 60 0.76 12.73 -21.36
C GLU A 60 -0.56 12.10 -21.81
N ALA A 61 -1.09 11.16 -21.03
CA ALA A 61 -2.33 10.46 -21.32
C ALA A 61 -3.60 11.14 -20.76
N ASP A 62 -3.50 12.33 -20.14
CA ASP A 62 -4.59 13.01 -19.41
C ASP A 62 -5.35 12.06 -18.45
N SER A 63 -4.59 11.25 -17.71
CA SER A 63 -5.15 10.20 -16.85
C SER A 63 -5.21 10.62 -15.38
N LYS A 64 -6.17 10.06 -14.64
CA LYS A 64 -6.39 10.30 -13.20
C LYS A 64 -5.78 9.23 -12.30
N VAL A 65 -5.01 8.30 -12.87
CA VAL A 65 -4.33 7.24 -12.10
C VAL A 65 -3.38 7.89 -11.09
N LEU A 66 -3.45 7.45 -9.84
CA LEU A 66 -2.56 7.93 -8.79
C LEU A 66 -1.22 7.20 -8.80
N VAL A 67 -0.14 7.85 -8.37
CA VAL A 67 1.18 7.24 -8.19
C VAL A 67 1.41 6.98 -6.71
N GLY A 68 1.49 5.70 -6.35
CA GLY A 68 1.90 5.27 -5.02
C GLY A 68 3.34 4.79 -4.99
N THR A 69 3.99 5.02 -3.86
CA THR A 69 5.31 4.44 -3.58
C THR A 69 5.42 3.93 -2.15
N VAL A 70 6.54 3.30 -1.84
CA VAL A 70 6.82 2.69 -0.54
C VAL A 70 7.89 3.46 0.21
N ILE A 71 7.81 3.47 1.54
CA ILE A 71 8.79 4.12 2.42
C ILE A 71 9.39 3.08 3.37
N ASP A 72 10.72 3.07 3.47
CA ASP A 72 11.53 2.16 4.30
C ASP A 72 11.21 0.68 4.03
N PHE A 73 11.05 0.37 2.75
CA PHE A 73 10.59 -0.92 2.28
C PHE A 73 11.73 -1.85 1.87
N PRO A 74 11.64 -3.17 2.15
CA PRO A 74 10.50 -3.87 2.76
C PRO A 74 10.59 -4.04 4.28
N MET A 75 11.68 -3.61 4.94
CA MET A 75 11.99 -4.05 6.31
C MET A 75 11.39 -3.17 7.41
N GLY A 76 11.13 -1.88 7.17
CA GLY A 76 10.54 -0.97 8.15
C GLY A 76 11.42 -0.63 9.36
N ASN A 77 12.69 -1.02 9.36
CA ASN A 77 13.63 -0.90 10.48
C ASN A 77 14.54 0.34 10.42
N GLY A 78 14.30 1.26 9.48
CA GLY A 78 14.95 2.55 9.41
C GLY A 78 14.65 3.43 10.62
N THR A 79 15.50 4.42 10.84
CA THR A 79 15.26 5.47 11.83
C THR A 79 14.09 6.34 11.38
N THR A 80 13.38 6.94 12.33
CA THR A 80 12.28 7.88 12.03
C THR A 80 12.76 9.00 11.09
N SER A 81 13.95 9.58 11.35
CA SER A 81 14.51 10.64 10.50
C SER A 81 14.69 10.19 9.05
N ARG A 82 15.21 8.98 8.82
CA ARG A 82 15.40 8.44 7.47
C ARG A 82 14.07 8.19 6.77
N LYS A 83 13.07 7.62 7.47
CA LYS A 83 11.71 7.45 6.94
C LYS A 83 11.10 8.78 6.50
N MET A 84 11.28 9.83 7.31
CA MET A 84 10.73 11.15 7.02
C MET A 84 11.48 11.87 5.90
N GLU A 85 12.78 11.65 5.77
CA GLU A 85 13.59 12.16 4.65
C GLU A 85 13.17 11.52 3.32
N GLU A 86 13.11 10.20 3.26
CA GLU A 86 12.61 9.46 2.10
C GLU A 86 11.18 9.88 1.74
N SER A 87 10.32 10.08 2.75
CA SER A 87 8.96 10.57 2.55
C SER A 87 8.92 11.96 1.91
N ARG A 88 9.75 12.90 2.35
CA ARG A 88 9.80 14.26 1.77
C ARG A 88 10.30 14.23 0.33
N GLU A 89 11.31 13.39 0.06
CA GLU A 89 11.83 13.18 -1.28
C GLU A 89 10.71 12.73 -2.23
N VAL A 90 10.01 11.64 -1.92
CA VAL A 90 8.98 11.11 -2.84
C VAL A 90 7.75 12.01 -2.95
N ILE A 91 7.42 12.80 -1.91
CA ILE A 91 6.41 13.85 -2.00
C ILE A 91 6.83 14.90 -3.04
N SER A 92 8.11 15.32 -3.03
CA SER A 92 8.64 16.29 -3.99
C SER A 92 8.66 15.77 -5.43
N LEU A 93 8.84 14.46 -5.62
CA LEU A 93 8.70 13.78 -6.91
C LEU A 93 7.24 13.64 -7.37
N GLY A 94 6.27 13.95 -6.50
CA GLY A 94 4.85 13.96 -6.85
C GLY A 94 4.11 12.67 -6.56
N ALA A 95 4.59 11.84 -5.64
CA ALA A 95 3.80 10.72 -5.12
C ALA A 95 2.47 11.21 -4.54
N ASP A 96 1.40 10.45 -4.77
CA ASP A 96 0.05 10.72 -4.28
C ASP A 96 -0.25 9.88 -3.02
N ASP A 97 0.35 8.69 -2.95
CA ASP A 97 0.10 7.67 -1.93
C ASP A 97 1.44 7.15 -1.35
N LEU A 98 1.56 7.16 -0.03
CA LEU A 98 2.77 6.77 0.72
C LEU A 98 2.52 5.50 1.55
N ASP A 99 3.06 4.36 1.11
CA ASP A 99 2.95 3.08 1.80
C ASP A 99 4.19 2.83 2.69
N TYR A 100 4.12 3.24 3.96
CA TYR A 100 5.20 3.06 4.95
C TYR A 100 5.21 1.64 5.50
N VAL A 101 6.39 1.06 5.68
CA VAL A 101 6.54 -0.15 6.49
C VAL A 101 6.67 0.20 7.97
N CYS A 102 5.77 -0.34 8.78
CA CYS A 102 5.88 -0.23 10.23
C CYS A 102 7.11 -0.99 10.73
N ASP A 103 7.74 -0.48 11.79
CA ASP A 103 8.73 -1.28 12.51
C ASP A 103 8.01 -2.29 13.43
N TYR A 104 7.51 -3.36 12.81
CA TYR A 104 6.77 -4.39 13.52
C TYR A 104 7.64 -5.13 14.56
N ASN A 105 8.97 -5.15 14.39
CA ASN A 105 9.87 -5.72 15.39
C ASN A 105 9.93 -4.88 16.67
N ILE A 106 10.01 -3.55 16.54
CA ILE A 106 9.92 -2.66 17.70
C ILE A 106 8.56 -2.73 18.39
N PHE A 107 7.48 -2.93 17.62
CA PHE A 107 6.15 -3.18 18.18
C PHE A 107 6.12 -4.45 19.03
N LYS A 108 6.69 -5.56 18.54
CA LYS A 108 6.80 -6.84 19.29
C LYS A 108 7.65 -6.70 20.56
N GLN A 109 8.66 -5.85 20.52
CA GLN A 109 9.49 -5.52 21.69
C GLN A 109 8.80 -4.54 22.65
N GLN A 110 7.56 -4.13 22.39
CA GLN A 110 6.78 -3.17 23.17
C GLN A 110 7.47 -1.80 23.33
N ARG A 111 8.36 -1.46 22.39
CA ARG A 111 9.09 -0.18 22.35
C ARG A 111 8.24 0.87 21.64
N PHE A 112 7.08 1.16 22.21
CA PHE A 112 6.05 1.93 21.50
C PHE A 112 6.40 3.38 21.22
N GLU A 113 7.32 4.01 21.95
CA GLU A 113 7.72 5.40 21.71
C GLU A 113 8.21 5.62 20.26
N LYS A 114 9.12 4.77 19.77
CA LYS A 114 9.61 4.84 18.39
C LYS A 114 8.52 4.49 17.38
N PHE A 115 7.72 3.46 17.68
CA PHE A 115 6.62 3.04 16.82
C PHE A 115 5.61 4.18 16.61
N ASP A 116 5.13 4.78 17.70
CA ASP A 116 4.14 5.85 17.67
C ASP A 116 4.70 7.08 16.96
N LYS A 117 5.98 7.40 17.23
CA LYS A 117 6.66 8.51 16.57
C LYS A 117 6.70 8.33 15.05
N ASP A 118 7.01 7.13 14.55
CA ASP A 118 6.95 6.82 13.12
C ASP A 118 5.52 7.07 12.58
N ILE A 119 4.49 6.52 13.23
CA ILE A 119 3.07 6.67 12.81
C ILE A 119 2.66 8.15 12.76
N ILE A 120 2.94 8.91 13.82
CA ILE A 120 2.54 10.30 13.94
C ILE A 120 3.29 11.17 12.94
N GLU A 121 4.61 11.01 12.81
CA GLU A 121 5.41 11.83 11.88
C GLU A 121 5.05 11.55 10.41
N GLY A 122 4.94 10.29 10.01
CA GLY A 122 4.57 9.94 8.64
C GLY A 122 3.13 10.37 8.29
N THR A 123 2.19 10.20 9.22
CA THR A 123 0.80 10.64 9.02
C THR A 123 0.70 12.16 8.92
N ARG A 124 1.47 12.90 9.74
CA ARG A 124 1.53 14.36 9.66
C ARG A 124 2.06 14.84 8.31
N LEU A 125 3.16 14.28 7.82
CA LEU A 125 3.69 14.64 6.50
C LEU A 125 2.67 14.38 5.39
N GLY A 126 1.96 13.24 5.46
CA GLY A 126 0.86 12.97 4.55
C GLY A 126 -0.24 14.02 4.61
N LYS A 127 -0.69 14.39 5.81
CA LYS A 127 -1.72 15.42 6.01
C LYS A 127 -1.29 16.79 5.48
N GLU A 128 -0.10 17.25 5.84
CA GLU A 128 0.43 18.57 5.45
C GLU A 128 0.61 18.71 3.93
N ASN A 129 0.75 17.60 3.21
CA ASN A 129 0.98 17.57 1.76
C ASN A 129 -0.20 16.95 0.97
N ASP A 130 -1.36 16.77 1.61
CA ASP A 130 -2.58 16.17 1.05
C ASP A 130 -2.40 14.76 0.42
N LYS A 131 -1.52 13.92 0.99
CA LYS A 131 -1.21 12.57 0.50
C LYS A 131 -1.95 11.49 1.25
N THR A 132 -2.31 10.41 0.56
CA THR A 132 -2.81 9.19 1.24
C THR A 132 -1.66 8.50 1.95
N VAL A 133 -1.83 8.13 3.22
CA VAL A 133 -0.83 7.40 4.01
C VAL A 133 -1.31 5.99 4.24
N LYS A 134 -0.44 4.99 4.10
CA LYS A 134 -0.76 3.59 4.42
C LYS A 134 0.33 2.96 5.26
N TRP A 135 -0.06 2.38 6.38
CA TRP A 135 0.84 1.71 7.31
C TRP A 135 0.81 0.20 7.06
N ILE A 136 1.87 -0.34 6.44
CA ILE A 136 2.07 -1.78 6.25
C ILE A 136 2.48 -2.39 7.59
N ILE A 137 1.66 -3.27 8.14
CA ILE A 137 1.92 -3.92 9.44
C ILE A 137 2.68 -5.25 9.31
N GLU A 138 2.79 -5.78 8.09
CA GLU A 138 3.36 -7.09 7.77
C GLU A 138 2.71 -8.26 8.53
N THR A 139 1.45 -8.57 8.19
CA THR A 139 0.68 -9.65 8.84
C THR A 139 1.38 -11.00 8.84
N GLY A 140 2.23 -11.31 7.86
CA GLY A 140 2.99 -12.56 7.81
C GLY A 140 4.04 -12.71 8.93
N ALA A 141 4.47 -11.60 9.54
CA ALA A 141 5.46 -11.58 10.62
C ALA A 141 4.84 -11.54 12.03
N LEU A 142 3.51 -11.47 12.11
CA LEU A 142 2.75 -11.20 13.34
C LEU A 142 1.77 -12.33 13.66
N SER A 143 1.59 -12.60 14.95
CA SER A 143 0.49 -13.43 15.44
C SER A 143 -0.86 -12.71 15.28
N LYS A 144 -1.96 -13.46 15.37
CA LYS A 144 -3.32 -12.88 15.30
C LYS A 144 -3.58 -11.82 16.38
N GLU A 145 -3.02 -12.01 17.57
CA GLU A 145 -3.09 -11.04 18.66
C GLU A 145 -2.26 -9.79 18.36
N GLU A 146 -1.04 -9.96 17.85
CA GLU A 146 -0.19 -8.85 17.45
C GLU A 146 -0.83 -8.03 16.31
N ILE A 147 -1.43 -8.68 15.30
CA ILE A 147 -2.18 -8.01 14.22
C ILE A 147 -3.33 -7.18 14.78
N ARG A 148 -4.10 -7.72 15.72
CA ARG A 148 -5.19 -6.98 16.38
C ARG A 148 -4.64 -5.76 17.13
N ASN A 149 -3.58 -5.96 17.92
CA ASN A 149 -3.04 -4.93 18.80
C ASN A 149 -2.37 -3.80 18.01
N ILE A 150 -1.58 -4.11 16.97
CA ILE A 150 -0.93 -3.11 16.13
C ILE A 150 -1.97 -2.30 15.34
N THR A 151 -3.01 -2.96 14.81
CA THR A 151 -4.11 -2.29 14.09
C THR A 151 -4.85 -1.33 15.01
N LYS A 152 -5.23 -1.80 16.21
CA LYS A 152 -5.92 -0.96 17.21
C LYS A 152 -5.05 0.22 17.65
N ARG A 153 -3.75 0.00 17.83
CA ARG A 153 -2.81 1.07 18.22
C ARG A 153 -2.73 2.16 17.15
N ILE A 154 -2.53 1.77 15.89
CA ILE A 154 -2.49 2.73 14.76
C ILE A 154 -3.82 3.50 14.68
N ALA A 155 -4.96 2.81 14.77
CA ALA A 155 -6.27 3.45 14.72
C ALA A 155 -6.49 4.48 15.84
N ASN A 156 -6.08 4.16 17.07
CA ASN A 156 -6.17 5.10 18.20
C ASN A 156 -5.27 6.32 17.99
N LEU A 157 -3.99 6.11 17.66
CA LEU A 157 -3.05 7.21 17.40
C LEU A 157 -3.56 8.16 16.32
N VAL A 158 -4.09 7.61 15.22
CA VAL A 158 -4.61 8.41 14.11
C VAL A 158 -5.90 9.13 14.49
N SER A 159 -6.82 8.47 15.21
CA SER A 159 -8.06 9.11 15.67
C SER A 159 -7.81 10.24 16.67
N GLU A 160 -6.81 10.11 17.53
CA GLU A 160 -6.48 11.10 18.56
C GLU A 160 -5.72 12.30 17.98
N ASN A 161 -4.78 12.06 17.06
CA ASN A 161 -3.90 13.11 16.54
C ASN A 161 -4.38 13.72 15.22
N PHE A 162 -5.18 12.99 14.43
CA PHE A 162 -5.62 13.39 13.09
C PHE A 162 -7.10 13.06 12.83
N PRO A 163 -8.03 13.52 13.69
CA PRO A 163 -9.44 13.12 13.62
C PRO A 163 -10.12 13.44 12.27
N ASP A 164 -9.65 14.47 11.58
CA ASP A 164 -10.11 14.98 10.28
C ASP A 164 -9.43 14.32 9.07
N PHE A 165 -8.45 13.43 9.29
CA PHE A 165 -7.64 12.82 8.23
C PHE A 165 -7.75 11.29 8.15
N GLN A 166 -8.56 10.67 9.02
CA GLN A 166 -8.66 9.21 9.17
C GLN A 166 -8.99 8.48 7.84
N GLU A 167 -9.78 9.09 6.96
CA GLU A 167 -10.20 8.48 5.70
C GLU A 167 -9.05 8.37 4.66
N LYS A 168 -7.99 9.16 4.84
CA LYS A 168 -6.77 9.11 4.02
C LYS A 168 -5.65 8.29 4.67
N VAL A 169 -5.89 7.65 5.82
CA VAL A 169 -4.89 6.83 6.53
C VAL A 169 -5.31 5.36 6.55
N PHE A 170 -4.64 4.53 5.76
CA PHE A 170 -4.95 3.12 5.64
C PHE A 170 -4.07 2.29 6.57
N ILE A 171 -4.58 1.12 6.94
CA ILE A 171 -3.76 0.02 7.46
C ILE A 171 -3.64 -1.02 6.34
N LYS A 172 -2.41 -1.36 5.96
CA LYS A 172 -2.08 -2.28 4.87
C LYS A 172 -1.55 -3.59 5.45
N THR A 173 -1.99 -4.72 4.90
CA THR A 173 -1.65 -6.04 5.44
C THR A 173 -0.17 -6.37 5.32
N SER A 174 0.37 -6.41 4.09
CA SER A 174 1.66 -7.09 3.84
C SER A 174 2.48 -6.39 2.76
N THR A 175 3.81 -6.57 2.83
CA THR A 175 4.71 -6.09 1.76
C THR A 175 4.66 -6.99 0.52
N GLY A 176 4.35 -8.28 0.71
CA GLY A 176 4.49 -9.33 -0.30
C GLY A 176 5.91 -9.92 -0.39
N TYR A 177 6.83 -9.50 0.49
CA TYR A 177 8.22 -9.96 0.53
C TYR A 177 8.51 -10.89 1.71
N TYR A 178 7.67 -10.91 2.74
CA TYR A 178 7.88 -11.76 3.91
C TYR A 178 7.44 -13.21 3.67
N GLY A 179 8.40 -14.06 3.27
CA GLY A 179 8.20 -15.52 3.11
C GLY A 179 7.12 -15.92 2.09
N GLY A 180 6.70 -15.01 1.22
CA GLY A 180 5.57 -15.20 0.30
C GLY A 180 4.19 -15.17 0.97
N PHE A 181 4.11 -14.96 2.29
CA PHE A 181 2.86 -14.83 3.02
C PHE A 181 2.24 -13.45 2.77
N GLY A 182 0.91 -13.41 2.76
CA GLY A 182 0.15 -12.21 2.41
C GLY A 182 -1.15 -12.08 3.19
N ALA A 183 -2.04 -11.21 2.72
CA ALA A 183 -3.35 -11.01 3.33
C ALA A 183 -4.14 -12.31 3.36
N THR A 184 -4.59 -12.74 4.54
CA THR A 184 -5.64 -13.76 4.64
C THR A 184 -6.99 -13.07 4.86
N LEU A 185 -8.07 -13.74 4.43
CA LEU A 185 -9.43 -13.26 4.68
C LEU A 185 -9.69 -13.00 6.18
N SER A 186 -9.14 -13.87 7.03
CA SER A 186 -9.25 -13.74 8.49
C SER A 186 -8.53 -12.50 9.04
N ASP A 187 -7.39 -12.12 8.46
CA ASP A 187 -6.64 -10.93 8.87
C ASP A 187 -7.41 -9.67 8.50
N VAL A 188 -7.93 -9.59 7.28
CA VAL A 188 -8.71 -8.43 6.84
C VAL A 188 -9.96 -8.24 7.70
N LYS A 189 -10.72 -9.29 7.98
CA LYS A 189 -11.90 -9.22 8.87
C LYS A 189 -11.50 -8.74 10.28
N MET A 190 -10.43 -9.29 10.83
CA MET A 190 -9.94 -8.91 12.15
C MET A 190 -9.48 -7.45 12.18
N MET A 191 -8.64 -7.04 11.24
CA MET A 191 -8.18 -5.65 11.11
C MET A 191 -9.37 -4.71 10.95
N LYS A 192 -10.36 -5.06 10.13
CA LYS A 192 -11.55 -4.22 9.96
C LYS A 192 -12.34 -4.07 11.26
N SER A 193 -12.44 -5.12 12.07
CA SER A 193 -13.15 -5.06 13.36
C SER A 193 -12.53 -4.13 14.41
N VAL A 194 -11.24 -3.75 14.27
CA VAL A 194 -10.52 -2.91 15.25
C VAL A 194 -9.85 -1.66 14.66
N SER A 195 -10.00 -1.40 13.37
CA SER A 195 -9.41 -0.23 12.69
C SER A 195 -10.24 1.06 12.82
N GLY A 196 -11.43 0.98 13.41
CA GLY A 196 -12.34 2.12 13.50
C GLY A 196 -12.70 2.64 12.11
N LYS A 197 -12.43 3.94 11.88
CA LYS A 197 -12.69 4.61 10.60
C LYS A 197 -11.59 4.39 9.55
N LEU A 198 -10.42 3.90 9.94
CA LEU A 198 -9.31 3.76 9.00
C LEU A 198 -9.65 2.70 7.94
N PRO A 199 -9.50 3.02 6.65
CA PRO A 199 -9.68 2.05 5.58
C PRO A 199 -8.58 0.96 5.59
N ILE A 200 -8.90 -0.21 5.02
CA ILE A 200 -7.96 -1.34 4.94
C ILE A 200 -7.50 -1.52 3.48
N LYS A 201 -6.20 -1.72 3.29
CA LYS A 201 -5.61 -2.20 2.03
C LYS A 201 -5.12 -3.64 2.19
N ALA A 202 -5.72 -4.56 1.44
CA ALA A 202 -5.24 -5.93 1.38
C ALA A 202 -4.17 -6.06 0.28
N SER A 203 -3.04 -6.68 0.60
CA SER A 203 -1.95 -6.95 -0.34
C SER A 203 -1.17 -8.21 0.05
N GLY A 204 -0.46 -8.76 -0.94
CA GLY A 204 0.23 -10.05 -0.83
C GLY A 204 -0.74 -11.19 -1.10
N GLY A 205 -0.67 -11.79 -2.29
CA GLY A 205 -1.40 -13.03 -2.60
C GLY A 205 -2.79 -12.90 -3.23
N VAL A 206 -3.38 -11.70 -3.37
CA VAL A 206 -4.66 -11.54 -4.08
C VAL A 206 -4.44 -11.63 -5.59
N SER A 207 -4.85 -12.73 -6.21
CA SER A 207 -4.41 -13.15 -7.54
C SER A 207 -5.53 -13.35 -8.56
N ASN A 208 -6.78 -13.50 -8.09
CA ASN A 208 -7.96 -13.74 -8.93
C ASN A 208 -9.19 -12.97 -8.42
N TYR A 209 -10.25 -12.94 -9.23
CA TYR A 209 -11.46 -12.16 -8.91
C TYR A 209 -12.21 -12.66 -7.68
N MET A 210 -12.22 -13.97 -7.43
CA MET A 210 -12.87 -14.53 -6.24
C MET A 210 -12.20 -14.03 -4.96
N GLU A 211 -10.87 -14.11 -4.88
CA GLU A 211 -10.09 -13.57 -3.75
C GLU A 211 -10.29 -12.06 -3.60
N PHE A 212 -10.30 -11.32 -4.71
CA PHE A 212 -10.60 -9.88 -4.70
C PHE A 212 -11.94 -9.59 -4.03
N THR A 213 -13.02 -10.25 -4.46
CA THR A 213 -14.37 -10.06 -3.91
C THR A 213 -14.42 -10.41 -2.43
N GLN A 214 -13.82 -11.54 -2.03
CA GLN A 214 -13.75 -11.95 -0.62
C GLN A 214 -13.04 -10.90 0.26
N MET A 215 -11.94 -10.31 -0.23
CA MET A 215 -11.22 -9.26 0.51
C MET A 215 -12.07 -7.99 0.64
N VAL A 216 -12.78 -7.58 -0.41
CA VAL A 216 -13.66 -6.41 -0.38
C VAL A 216 -14.83 -6.64 0.59
N GLU A 217 -15.47 -7.81 0.54
CA GLU A 217 -16.55 -8.20 1.46
C GLU A 217 -16.07 -8.27 2.92
N ALA A 218 -14.81 -8.63 3.16
CA ALA A 218 -14.20 -8.57 4.49
C ALA A 218 -13.88 -7.16 4.99
N GLY A 219 -14.05 -6.14 4.13
CA GLY A 219 -13.88 -4.72 4.48
C GLY A 219 -12.63 -4.06 3.92
N ALA A 220 -11.90 -4.70 3.00
CA ALA A 220 -10.84 -4.03 2.27
C ALA A 220 -11.43 -3.00 1.27
N THR A 221 -10.86 -1.79 1.28
CA THR A 221 -11.25 -0.70 0.38
C THR A 221 -10.17 -0.41 -0.67
N ARG A 222 -9.07 -1.17 -0.63
CA ARG A 222 -8.03 -1.17 -1.65
C ARG A 222 -7.33 -2.52 -1.72
N ILE A 223 -6.93 -2.94 -2.92
CA ILE A 223 -6.27 -4.21 -3.19
C ILE A 223 -4.96 -3.94 -3.93
N GLY A 224 -3.83 -4.22 -3.27
CA GLY A 224 -2.50 -4.15 -3.88
C GLY A 224 -2.11 -5.51 -4.48
N THR A 225 -1.93 -5.57 -5.80
CA THR A 225 -1.66 -6.81 -6.50
C THR A 225 -0.88 -6.59 -7.80
N SER A 226 0.01 -7.53 -8.14
CA SER A 226 0.69 -7.60 -9.44
C SER A 226 -0.18 -8.25 -10.53
N LYS A 227 -1.39 -8.69 -10.17
CA LYS A 227 -2.36 -9.36 -11.06
C LYS A 227 -3.59 -8.48 -11.34
N ALA A 228 -3.48 -7.16 -11.16
CA ALA A 228 -4.58 -6.21 -11.29
C ALA A 228 -5.30 -6.35 -12.65
N LEU A 229 -4.56 -6.44 -13.75
CA LEU A 229 -5.12 -6.65 -15.08
C LEU A 229 -5.89 -7.98 -15.19
N SER A 230 -5.32 -9.08 -14.70
CA SER A 230 -5.97 -10.41 -14.72
C SER A 230 -7.29 -10.39 -13.94
N ILE A 231 -7.26 -9.82 -12.73
CA ILE A 231 -8.44 -9.68 -11.87
C ILE A 231 -9.52 -8.84 -12.57
N TYR A 232 -9.14 -7.71 -13.16
CA TYR A 232 -10.06 -6.84 -13.89
C TYR A 232 -10.68 -7.54 -15.10
N LEU A 233 -9.89 -8.22 -15.93
CA LEU A 233 -10.42 -8.90 -17.12
C LEU A 233 -11.38 -10.05 -16.77
N GLN A 234 -11.19 -10.73 -15.64
CA GLN A 234 -12.13 -11.74 -15.14
C GLN A 234 -13.50 -11.13 -14.76
N THR A 235 -13.57 -9.86 -14.37
CA THR A 235 -14.85 -9.23 -14.01
C THR A 235 -15.70 -8.97 -15.23
N SER A 236 -15.08 -8.50 -16.32
CA SER A 236 -15.75 -8.21 -17.59
C SER A 236 -16.33 -9.46 -18.28
N HIS A 237 -15.85 -10.66 -17.93
CA HIS A 237 -16.42 -11.92 -18.43
C HIS A 237 -17.57 -12.46 -17.57
N ASN A 238 -17.74 -11.97 -16.34
CA ASN A 238 -18.82 -12.36 -15.43
C ASN A 238 -20.04 -11.43 -15.49
N GLU A 239 -19.95 -10.34 -16.27
CA GLU A 239 -21.06 -9.41 -16.53
C GLU A 239 -21.73 -9.65 -17.90
N LEU A 240 -21.35 -10.73 -18.60
CA LEU A 240 -21.97 -11.27 -19.82
C LEU A 240 -22.67 -12.59 -19.51
#